data_AF-A0A345UJ42-F1
#
_entry.id   AF-A0A345UJ42-F1
#
_cell.length_a   1.000
_cell.length_b   1.000
_cell.length_c   1.000
_cell.angle_alpha   90.00
_cell.angle_beta   90.00
_cell.angle_gamma   90.00
#
_symmetry.space_group_name_H-M   'P 1'
#
loop_
_entity.id
_entity.type
_entity.pdbx_description
1 polymer ?
#
loop_
_entity_poly.entity_id
_entity_poly.type
_entity_poly.pdbx_seq_one_letter_code
_entity_poly.pdbx_strand_id
1 'polypeptide(L)'
;MHFSNSVILRALAVIFSLLLFTSCDNNSFRGPDFSQVPDPVSIRGLEADTLANGILIYTFREGNPMNPELPGLTARDQGFMRYSIWFNAGRGNVRDSSYEGGFMEPVFTDFLRREIGNGVPIFTGSYFNFLVTGMLPGSKDEDGEFNTDGEFRVALVPPSVSGVSDTLRYDIELFEILD
;
A
#
# COMPACT_ATOMS: atom_id res chain seq x y z
N MET A 1 -2.47 54.33 -44.30
CA MET A 1 -3.57 53.80 -43.48
C MET A 1 -3.18 53.98 -42.01
N HIS A 2 -3.81 54.94 -41.32
CA HIS A 2 -3.66 55.07 -39.86
C HIS A 2 -4.65 54.14 -39.19
N PHE A 3 -4.17 53.01 -38.65
CA PHE A 3 -4.98 52.22 -37.74
C PHE A 3 -5.16 53.04 -36.45
N SER A 4 -6.42 53.28 -36.07
CA SER A 4 -6.73 53.92 -34.79
C SER A 4 -6.16 53.06 -33.66
N ASN A 5 -5.50 53.68 -32.68
CA ASN A 5 -4.93 53.02 -31.50
C ASN A 5 -5.94 52.09 -30.78
N SER A 6 -7.24 52.36 -30.93
CA SER A 6 -8.33 51.52 -30.41
C SER A 6 -8.37 50.11 -31.04
N VAL A 7 -8.04 49.95 -32.32
CA VAL A 7 -8.09 48.66 -33.03
C VAL A 7 -6.95 47.76 -32.59
N ILE A 8 -5.75 48.33 -32.41
CA ILE A 8 -4.56 47.61 -31.93
C ILE A 8 -4.76 47.15 -30.48
N LEU A 9 -5.34 48.02 -29.63
CA LEU A 9 -5.63 47.67 -28.23
C LEU A 9 -6.63 46.51 -28.11
N ARG A 10 -7.66 46.51 -28.96
CA ARG A 10 -8.67 45.42 -29.01
C ARG A 10 -8.07 44.12 -29.51
N ALA A 11 -7.21 44.17 -30.53
CA ALA A 11 -6.51 42.99 -31.03
C ALA A 11 -5.59 42.38 -29.97
N LEU A 12 -4.85 43.22 -29.23
CA LEU A 12 -4.02 42.78 -28.11
C LEU A 12 -4.85 42.17 -26.97
N ALA A 13 -5.99 42.76 -26.62
CA ALA A 13 -6.88 42.21 -25.60
C ALA A 13 -7.45 40.84 -25.98
N VAL A 14 -7.78 40.62 -27.26
CA VAL A 14 -8.25 39.31 -27.77
C VAL A 14 -7.12 38.28 -27.77
N ILE A 15 -5.90 38.65 -28.18
CA ILE A 15 -4.74 37.74 -28.14
C ILE A 15 -4.37 37.38 -26.69
N PHE A 16 -4.38 38.36 -25.79
CA PHE A 16 -4.08 38.14 -24.38
C PHE A 16 -5.15 37.27 -23.69
N SER A 17 -6.43 37.45 -24.02
CA SER A 17 -7.49 36.58 -23.51
C SER A 17 -7.41 35.16 -24.08
N LEU A 18 -7.02 34.97 -25.35
CA LEU A 18 -6.79 33.64 -25.93
C LEU A 18 -5.61 32.90 -25.29
N LEU A 19 -4.55 33.61 -24.89
CA LEU A 19 -3.39 33.05 -24.20
C LEU A 19 -3.67 32.67 -22.73
N LEU A 20 -4.69 33.26 -22.10
CA LEU A 20 -5.12 32.90 -20.74
C LEU A 20 -5.89 31.56 -20.70
N PHE A 21 -6.44 31.07 -21.83
CA PHE A 21 -7.17 29.80 -21.88
C PHE A 21 -6.31 28.59 -22.27
N THR A 22 -5.05 28.77 -22.66
CA THR A 22 -4.15 27.65 -23.02
C THR A 22 -3.43 27.02 -21.83
N SER A 23 -3.65 27.51 -20.62
CA SER A 23 -3.11 26.97 -19.36
C SER A 23 -4.19 26.24 -18.54
N CYS A 24 -5.14 25.57 -19.21
CA CYS A 24 -5.85 24.46 -18.56
C CYS A 24 -4.96 23.23 -18.68
N ASP A 25 -3.89 23.24 -17.89
CA ASP A 25 -3.01 22.10 -17.71
C ASP A 25 -3.86 20.92 -17.23
N ASN A 26 -3.82 19.79 -17.94
CA ASN A 26 -4.57 18.57 -17.66
C ASN A 26 -4.04 17.83 -16.41
N ASN A 27 -3.52 18.58 -15.44
CA ASN A 27 -3.26 18.08 -14.10
C ASN A 27 -4.61 17.96 -13.39
N SER A 28 -5.48 17.07 -13.87
CA SER A 28 -6.49 16.50 -12.99
C SER A 28 -5.69 15.85 -11.87
N PHE A 29 -5.75 16.44 -10.68
CA PHE A 29 -5.27 15.86 -9.43
C PHE A 29 -6.13 14.61 -9.20
N ARG A 30 -5.87 13.55 -9.97
CA ARG A 30 -6.44 12.23 -9.73
C ARG A 30 -5.80 11.81 -8.42
N GLY A 31 -6.63 11.73 -7.39
CA GLY A 31 -6.23 11.09 -6.15
C GLY A 31 -5.76 9.66 -6.42
N PRO A 32 -5.14 9.03 -5.41
CA PRO A 32 -4.70 7.64 -5.53
C PRO A 32 -5.87 6.75 -5.98
N ASP A 33 -5.62 5.89 -6.96
CA ASP A 33 -6.61 4.95 -7.48
C ASP A 33 -6.52 3.63 -6.70
N PHE A 34 -7.51 3.38 -5.84
CA PHE A 34 -7.62 2.15 -5.05
C PHE A 34 -8.68 1.19 -5.61
N SER A 35 -9.12 1.35 -6.86
CA SER A 35 -10.20 0.55 -7.45
C SER A 35 -9.86 -0.95 -7.61
N GLN A 36 -8.57 -1.29 -7.59
CA GLN A 36 -8.09 -2.68 -7.70
C GLN A 36 -7.78 -3.33 -6.35
N VAL A 37 -7.95 -2.61 -5.23
CA VAL A 37 -7.71 -3.17 -3.90
C VAL A 37 -8.83 -4.19 -3.61
N PRO A 38 -8.51 -5.47 -3.30
CA PRO A 38 -9.51 -6.47 -2.97
C PRO A 38 -10.29 -6.10 -1.71
N ASP A 39 -11.56 -6.51 -1.61
CA ASP A 39 -12.33 -6.34 -0.38
C ASP A 39 -11.63 -7.05 0.80
N PRO A 40 -11.69 -6.51 2.03
CA PRO A 40 -11.05 -7.12 3.19
C PRO A 40 -11.59 -8.52 3.49
N VAL A 41 -10.70 -9.48 3.71
CA VAL A 41 -11.10 -10.87 4.01
C VAL A 41 -11.87 -10.97 5.34
N SER A 42 -12.79 -11.93 5.43
CA SER A 42 -13.51 -12.18 6.68
C SER A 42 -12.60 -12.86 7.71
N ILE A 43 -12.46 -12.25 8.89
CA ILE A 43 -11.76 -12.83 10.05
C ILE A 43 -12.71 -13.53 11.03
N ARG A 44 -13.97 -13.75 10.63
CA ARG A 44 -14.97 -14.38 11.50
C ARG A 44 -14.61 -15.85 11.75
N GLY A 45 -14.48 -16.21 13.02
CA GLY A 45 -14.17 -17.58 13.45
C GLY A 45 -12.67 -17.86 13.54
N LEU A 46 -11.82 -16.87 13.28
CA LEU A 46 -10.38 -16.94 13.58
C LEU A 46 -10.12 -16.46 15.01
N GLU A 47 -9.18 -17.11 15.68
CA GLU A 47 -8.62 -16.61 16.93
C GLU A 47 -7.52 -15.59 16.64
N ALA A 48 -7.37 -14.61 17.53
CA ALA A 48 -6.39 -13.55 17.36
C ALA A 48 -5.25 -13.71 18.37
N ASP A 49 -4.03 -13.57 17.89
CA ASP A 49 -2.87 -13.30 18.73
C ASP A 49 -2.91 -11.85 19.17
N THR A 50 -3.05 -11.65 20.48
CA THR A 50 -3.15 -10.31 21.07
C THR A 50 -1.79 -9.88 21.61
N LEU A 51 -1.20 -8.85 21.02
CA LEU A 51 0.03 -8.26 21.51
C LEU A 51 -0.24 -7.37 22.75
N ALA A 52 0.79 -7.17 23.58
CA ALA A 52 0.68 -6.40 24.83
C ALA A 52 0.21 -4.94 24.64
N ASN A 53 0.39 -4.38 23.46
CA ASN A 53 -0.06 -3.03 23.10
C ASN A 53 -1.48 -2.99 22.52
N GLY A 54 -2.19 -4.13 22.48
CA GLY A 54 -3.57 -4.24 22.00
C GLY A 54 -3.71 -4.43 20.49
N ILE A 55 -2.61 -4.65 19.75
CA ILE A 55 -2.71 -5.10 18.36
C ILE A 55 -3.26 -6.54 18.35
N LEU A 56 -4.21 -6.79 17.47
CA LEU A 56 -4.74 -8.13 17.21
C LEU A 56 -4.21 -8.62 15.86
N ILE A 57 -3.61 -9.81 15.83
CA ILE A 57 -3.10 -10.45 14.61
C ILE A 57 -3.90 -11.74 14.38
N TYR A 58 -4.42 -11.90 13.17
CA TYR A 58 -5.13 -13.10 12.73
C TYR A 58 -4.36 -13.71 11.56
N THR A 59 -3.92 -14.96 11.70
CA THR A 59 -3.39 -15.70 10.56
C THR A 59 -4.54 -16.31 9.78
N PHE A 60 -4.80 -15.77 8.58
CA PHE A 60 -5.87 -16.24 7.70
C PHE A 60 -5.44 -17.48 6.92
N ARG A 61 -4.17 -17.50 6.51
CA ARG A 61 -3.53 -18.63 5.82
C ARG A 61 -2.07 -18.66 6.22
N GLU A 62 -1.61 -19.80 6.71
CA GLU A 62 -0.20 -20.04 7.03
C GLU A 62 0.64 -20.14 5.76
N GLY A 63 1.87 -19.63 5.80
CA GLY A 63 2.84 -19.82 4.73
C GLY A 63 3.39 -21.26 4.73
N ASN A 64 3.88 -21.70 3.59
CA ASN A 64 4.48 -23.03 3.45
C ASN A 64 5.87 -22.89 2.81
N PRO A 65 6.89 -22.51 3.60
CA PRO A 65 8.21 -22.27 3.06
C PRO A 65 8.79 -23.57 2.51
N MET A 66 9.50 -23.47 1.38
CA MET A 66 10.17 -24.64 0.77
C MET A 66 11.20 -25.28 1.72
N ASN A 67 11.82 -24.46 2.56
CA ASN A 67 12.69 -24.92 3.64
C ASN A 67 12.00 -24.66 5.00
N PRO A 68 11.53 -25.71 5.70
CA PRO A 68 10.85 -25.58 6.98
C PRO A 68 11.78 -25.14 8.13
N GLU A 69 13.11 -25.15 7.91
CA GLU A 69 14.09 -24.66 8.89
C GLU A 69 14.38 -23.16 8.76
N LEU A 70 13.90 -22.50 7.70
CA LEU A 70 14.05 -21.04 7.59
C LEU A 70 13.23 -20.36 8.71
N PRO A 71 13.84 -19.46 9.49
CA PRO A 71 13.08 -18.67 10.44
C PRO A 71 12.08 -17.80 9.68
N GLY A 72 10.91 -17.58 10.27
CA GLY A 72 9.97 -16.59 9.73
C GLY A 72 10.57 -15.20 9.68
N LEU A 73 9.97 -14.34 8.86
CA LEU A 73 10.44 -12.99 8.53
C LEU A 73 10.91 -12.21 9.75
N THR A 74 12.10 -11.62 9.67
CA THR A 74 12.64 -10.71 10.67
C THR A 74 12.63 -9.27 10.19
N ALA A 75 12.75 -8.34 11.12
CA ALA A 75 12.85 -6.92 10.79
C ALA A 75 14.11 -6.55 9.99
N ARG A 76 15.08 -7.45 9.79
CA ARG A 76 16.30 -7.19 9.00
C ARG A 76 16.19 -7.66 7.56
N ASP A 77 15.17 -8.45 7.27
CA ASP A 77 15.05 -9.12 5.99
C ASP A 77 14.52 -8.14 4.94
N GLN A 78 14.67 -8.54 3.68
CA GLN A 78 14.02 -7.89 2.54
C GLN A 78 13.13 -8.93 1.87
N GLY A 79 12.11 -8.51 1.15
CA GLY A 79 11.20 -9.47 0.54
C GLY A 79 10.13 -8.85 -0.33
N PHE A 80 9.28 -9.70 -0.89
CA PHE A 80 8.15 -9.32 -1.70
C PHE A 80 6.85 -9.58 -0.94
N MET A 81 5.99 -8.57 -0.91
CA MET A 81 4.70 -8.66 -0.22
C MET A 81 3.59 -7.93 -0.96
N ARG A 82 2.36 -8.21 -0.60
CA ARG A 82 1.23 -7.32 -0.86
C ARG A 82 0.63 -6.82 0.43
N TYR A 83 0.05 -5.62 0.35
CA TYR A 83 -0.72 -5.10 1.46
C TYR A 83 -1.85 -4.17 1.05
N SER A 84 -2.83 -4.07 1.95
CA SER A 84 -3.79 -2.98 1.97
C SER A 84 -4.02 -2.52 3.40
N ILE A 85 -4.19 -1.21 3.57
CA ILE A 85 -4.44 -0.55 4.85
C ILE A 85 -5.80 0.13 4.77
N TRP A 86 -6.67 -0.15 5.72
CA TRP A 86 -8.05 0.33 5.75
C TRP A 86 -8.35 1.10 7.02
N PHE A 87 -9.15 2.15 6.90
CA PHE A 87 -9.76 2.80 8.07
C PHE A 87 -10.92 1.98 8.64
N ASN A 88 -11.28 2.29 9.88
CA ASN A 88 -12.45 1.73 10.56
C ASN A 88 -12.49 0.19 10.52
N ALA A 89 -11.36 -0.44 10.84
CA ALA A 89 -11.18 -1.89 10.87
C ALA A 89 -11.61 -2.62 9.58
N GLY A 90 -11.40 -2.01 8.41
CA GLY A 90 -11.79 -2.59 7.12
C GLY A 90 -13.17 -2.17 6.61
N ARG A 91 -13.89 -1.30 7.32
CA ARG A 91 -15.21 -0.80 6.89
C ARG A 91 -15.16 0.59 6.28
N GLY A 92 -14.01 1.27 6.37
CA GLY A 92 -13.79 2.59 5.81
C GLY A 92 -13.09 2.53 4.46
N ASN A 93 -12.63 3.68 3.99
CA ASN A 93 -11.83 3.78 2.77
C ASN A 93 -10.45 3.15 2.96
N VAL A 94 -9.84 2.74 1.84
CA VAL A 94 -8.42 2.42 1.77
C VAL A 94 -7.60 3.66 2.10
N ARG A 95 -6.62 3.49 2.98
CA ARG A 95 -5.63 4.50 3.35
C ARG A 95 -4.42 4.46 2.42
N ASP A 96 -3.92 3.25 2.16
CA ASP A 96 -2.69 2.96 1.41
C ASP A 96 -2.73 1.47 0.99
N SER A 97 -2.16 1.13 -0.15
CA SER A 97 -2.10 -0.24 -0.64
C SER A 97 -1.06 -0.42 -1.73
N SER A 98 -0.45 -1.61 -1.78
CA SER A 98 0.39 -2.04 -2.91
C SER A 98 -0.38 -2.15 -4.24
N TYR A 99 -1.71 -2.13 -4.22
CA TYR A 99 -2.57 -2.17 -5.42
C TYR A 99 -2.91 -0.77 -5.98
N GLU A 100 -2.37 0.31 -5.39
CA GLU A 100 -2.61 1.67 -5.88
C GLU A 100 -2.29 1.78 -7.38
N GLY A 101 -3.11 2.48 -8.16
CA GLY A 101 -2.87 2.63 -9.60
C GLY A 101 -3.02 1.35 -10.42
N GLY A 102 -3.54 0.27 -9.81
CA GLY A 102 -3.71 -1.03 -10.45
C GLY A 102 -2.44 -1.88 -10.52
N PHE A 103 -1.46 -1.64 -9.63
CA PHE A 103 -0.28 -2.50 -9.52
C PHE A 103 -0.65 -3.87 -8.95
N MET A 104 -0.64 -4.87 -9.83
CA MET A 104 -1.02 -6.24 -9.49
C MET A 104 0.17 -7.14 -9.17
N GLU A 105 1.37 -6.61 -8.95
CA GLU A 105 2.54 -7.40 -8.58
C GLU A 105 2.91 -7.18 -7.11
N PRO A 106 3.48 -8.18 -6.41
CA PRO A 106 4.06 -7.97 -5.09
C PRO A 106 5.11 -6.86 -5.11
N VAL A 107 5.12 -6.03 -4.07
CA VAL A 107 6.08 -4.93 -3.94
C VAL A 107 7.29 -5.39 -3.14
N PHE A 108 8.49 -5.06 -3.64
CA PHE A 108 9.73 -5.21 -2.88
C PHE A 108 9.67 -4.32 -1.65
N THR A 109 9.99 -4.87 -0.49
CA THR A 109 10.01 -4.18 0.80
C THR A 109 11.30 -4.44 1.53
N ASP A 110 11.93 -3.38 2.02
CA ASP A 110 12.95 -3.45 3.06
C ASP A 110 12.24 -3.31 4.43
N PHE A 111 12.14 -4.42 5.18
CA PHE A 111 11.38 -4.45 6.44
C PHE A 111 12.09 -3.71 7.58
N LEU A 112 13.39 -3.47 7.45
CA LEU A 112 14.16 -2.67 8.40
C LEU A 112 13.87 -1.19 8.20
N ARG A 113 13.85 -0.76 6.94
CA ARG A 113 13.68 0.65 6.55
C ARG A 113 12.22 1.05 6.37
N ARG A 114 11.31 0.08 6.22
CA ARG A 114 9.89 0.28 5.91
C ARG A 114 9.70 1.05 4.60
N GLU A 115 10.47 0.65 3.61
CA GLU A 115 10.47 1.25 2.27
C GLU A 115 10.04 0.21 1.25
N ILE A 116 9.20 0.62 0.29
CA ILE A 116 9.01 -0.08 -0.98
C ILE A 116 10.12 0.35 -1.94
N GLY A 117 10.52 -0.55 -2.85
CA GLY A 117 11.54 -0.32 -3.88
C GLY A 117 11.55 1.12 -4.44
N ASN A 118 12.75 1.67 -4.60
CA ASN A 118 13.04 3.10 -4.89
C ASN A 118 12.91 4.08 -3.71
N GLY A 119 12.85 3.58 -2.46
CA GLY A 119 12.89 4.43 -1.25
C GLY A 119 11.56 5.15 -0.97
N VAL A 120 10.45 4.64 -1.52
CA VAL A 120 9.12 5.15 -1.20
C VAL A 120 8.74 4.58 0.16
N PRO A 121 8.51 5.41 1.20
CA PRO A 121 8.12 4.89 2.49
C PRO A 121 6.76 4.22 2.35
N ILE A 122 6.63 3.00 2.87
CA ILE A 122 5.29 2.47 3.13
C ILE A 122 4.71 3.36 4.23
N PHE A 123 3.47 3.84 4.11
CA PHE A 123 2.86 4.62 5.20
C PHE A 123 2.41 3.69 6.35
N THR A 124 3.34 2.86 6.81
CA THR A 124 3.21 1.94 7.91
C THR A 124 3.84 2.57 9.15
N GLY A 125 3.09 2.64 10.24
CA GLY A 125 3.60 3.26 11.46
C GLY A 125 4.76 2.48 12.08
N SER A 126 5.29 2.96 13.20
CA SER A 126 6.44 2.33 13.87
C SER A 126 6.22 0.90 14.37
N TYR A 127 4.98 0.44 14.34
CA TYR A 127 4.53 -0.88 14.74
C TYR A 127 4.51 -1.91 13.60
N PHE A 128 4.76 -1.51 12.35
CA PHE A 128 4.63 -2.40 11.19
C PHE A 128 5.43 -3.69 11.33
N ASN A 129 6.65 -3.59 11.86
CA ASN A 129 7.53 -4.74 12.04
C ASN A 129 6.87 -5.79 12.94
N PHE A 130 6.06 -5.40 13.94
CA PHE A 130 5.33 -6.34 14.78
C PHE A 130 4.23 -7.10 14.04
N LEU A 131 3.71 -6.54 12.94
CA LEU A 131 2.65 -7.17 12.15
C LEU A 131 3.22 -8.31 11.29
N VAL A 132 4.41 -8.08 10.74
CA VAL A 132 5.03 -8.98 9.75
C VAL A 132 6.07 -9.92 10.34
N THR A 133 6.58 -9.65 11.55
CA THR A 133 7.60 -10.51 12.17
C THR A 133 7.08 -11.93 12.34
N GLY A 134 7.87 -12.91 11.92
CA GLY A 134 7.55 -14.33 11.97
C GLY A 134 6.62 -14.80 10.86
N MET A 135 6.25 -13.95 9.88
CA MET A 135 5.51 -14.40 8.71
C MET A 135 6.35 -15.39 7.90
N LEU A 136 5.72 -16.44 7.41
CA LEU A 136 6.34 -17.44 6.55
C LEU A 136 6.05 -17.12 5.07
N PRO A 137 7.07 -17.19 4.18
CA PRO A 137 6.84 -17.02 2.75
C PRO A 137 6.09 -18.22 2.17
N GLY A 138 5.64 -18.06 0.92
CA GLY A 138 5.13 -19.18 0.14
C GLY A 138 6.24 -20.11 -0.33
N SER A 139 5.85 -21.17 -1.04
CA SER A 139 6.79 -22.00 -1.79
C SER A 139 6.84 -21.58 -3.25
N LYS A 140 8.03 -21.63 -3.83
CA LYS A 140 8.23 -21.61 -5.28
C LYS A 140 8.44 -23.03 -5.80
N ASP A 141 8.12 -23.31 -7.05
CA ASP A 141 8.49 -24.54 -7.73
C ASP A 141 9.94 -24.50 -8.27
N GLU A 142 10.35 -25.56 -8.98
CA GLU A 142 11.70 -25.69 -9.55
C GLU A 142 12.01 -24.62 -10.61
N ASP A 143 10.99 -24.01 -11.20
CA ASP A 143 11.09 -22.96 -12.21
C ASP A 143 11.06 -21.55 -11.58
N GLY A 144 10.87 -21.45 -10.26
CA GLY A 144 10.81 -20.21 -9.51
C GLY A 144 9.43 -19.53 -9.51
N GLU A 145 8.39 -20.21 -9.99
CA GLU A 145 7.01 -19.73 -9.91
C GLU A 145 6.40 -20.04 -8.54
N PHE A 146 5.52 -19.16 -8.04
CA PHE A 146 4.86 -19.39 -6.75
C PHE A 146 3.86 -20.55 -6.86
N ASN A 147 4.13 -21.63 -6.12
CA ASN A 147 3.33 -22.85 -6.09
C ASN A 147 2.30 -22.81 -4.94
N THR A 148 2.62 -22.11 -3.87
CA THR A 148 1.65 -21.77 -2.82
C THR A 148 1.73 -20.29 -2.49
N ASP A 149 0.56 -19.68 -2.32
CA ASP A 149 0.49 -18.34 -1.76
C ASP A 149 1.10 -18.36 -0.35
N GLY A 150 1.96 -17.38 -0.03
CA GLY A 150 2.55 -17.32 1.30
C GLY A 150 1.58 -16.87 2.38
N GLU A 151 2.13 -16.63 3.58
CA GLU A 151 1.30 -16.33 4.74
C GLU A 151 0.47 -15.07 4.51
N PHE A 152 -0.82 -15.16 4.80
CA PHE A 152 -1.75 -14.05 4.78
C PHE A 152 -2.18 -13.72 6.21
N ARG A 153 -1.80 -12.52 6.67
CA ARG A 153 -2.19 -11.99 7.98
C ARG A 153 -3.17 -10.84 7.83
N VAL A 154 -4.10 -10.78 8.78
CA VAL A 154 -4.91 -9.60 9.05
C VAL A 154 -4.52 -9.05 10.40
N ALA A 155 -4.16 -7.77 10.49
CA ALA A 155 -3.88 -7.12 11.76
C ALA A 155 -4.81 -5.93 12.01
N LEU A 156 -5.32 -5.82 13.24
CA LEU A 156 -6.09 -4.67 13.70
C LEU A 156 -5.23 -3.86 14.67
N VAL A 157 -4.92 -2.63 14.28
CA VAL A 157 -4.06 -1.71 15.04
C VAL A 157 -4.94 -0.62 15.66
N PRO A 158 -5.05 -0.57 17.00
CA PRO A 158 -5.93 0.39 17.66
C PRO A 158 -5.37 1.83 17.58
N PRO A 159 -6.24 2.86 17.74
CA PRO A 159 -5.85 4.28 17.78
C PRO A 159 -4.69 4.59 18.73
N SER A 160 -4.65 3.92 19.88
CA SER A 160 -3.60 4.09 20.90
C SER A 160 -2.19 3.74 20.41
N VAL A 161 -2.10 2.91 19.36
CA VAL A 161 -0.83 2.48 18.75
C VAL A 161 -0.58 3.22 17.44
N SER A 162 -1.64 3.42 16.64
CA SER A 162 -1.51 4.02 15.31
C SER A 162 -1.40 5.55 15.33
N GLY A 163 -1.91 6.21 16.37
CA GLY A 163 -1.98 7.66 16.47
C GLY A 163 -3.05 8.30 15.56
N VAL A 164 -3.84 7.49 14.85
CA VAL A 164 -5.00 7.95 14.07
C VAL A 164 -6.30 7.72 14.84
N SER A 165 -7.38 8.42 14.49
CA SER A 165 -8.67 8.37 15.20
C SER A 165 -9.32 6.99 15.22
N ASP A 166 -9.06 6.18 14.20
CA ASP A 166 -9.75 4.92 13.96
C ASP A 166 -8.81 3.71 14.07
N THR A 167 -9.38 2.55 14.36
CA THR A 167 -8.64 1.28 14.23
C THR A 167 -8.28 1.08 12.77
N LEU A 168 -7.00 0.89 12.50
CA LEU A 168 -6.51 0.53 11.18
C LEU A 168 -6.55 -0.98 11.01
N ARG A 169 -6.95 -1.43 9.83
CA ARG A 169 -6.81 -2.83 9.43
C ARG A 169 -5.73 -2.96 8.38
N TYR A 170 -4.85 -3.93 8.57
CA TYR A 170 -3.80 -4.31 7.64
C TYR A 170 -4.10 -5.71 7.13
N ASP A 171 -4.19 -5.86 5.81
CA ASP A 171 -4.21 -7.17 5.16
C ASP A 171 -2.86 -7.31 4.46
N ILE A 172 -2.07 -8.30 4.86
CA ILE A 172 -0.66 -8.45 4.46
C ILE A 172 -0.42 -9.87 3.98
N GLU A 173 0.17 -10.01 2.81
CA GLU A 173 0.54 -11.29 2.22
C GLU A 173 2.04 -11.28 1.91
N LEU A 174 2.79 -12.21 2.52
CA LEU A 174 4.22 -12.36 2.29
C LEU A 174 4.46 -13.39 1.19
N PHE A 175 5.08 -13.00 0.09
CA PHE A 175 5.37 -13.92 -1.01
C PHE A 175 6.75 -14.56 -0.85
N GLU A 176 7.77 -13.74 -0.60
CA GLU A 176 9.16 -14.18 -0.61
C GLU A 176 10.00 -13.38 0.39
N ILE A 177 10.99 -14.06 0.98
CA ILE A 177 12.08 -13.46 1.76
C ILE A 177 13.35 -13.60 0.91
N LEU A 178 14.09 -12.51 0.76
CA LEU A 178 15.36 -12.45 0.05
C LEU A 178 16.51 -12.55 1.06
N ASP A 179 17.43 -13.48 0.79
CA ASP A 179 18.68 -13.66 1.54
C ASP A 179 19.77 -12.64 1.17
#